data_AF-A0A2S9ZLQ6-F1
#
_entry.id   AF-A0A2S9ZLQ6-F1
#
_cell.length_a   1.000
_cell.length_b   1.000
_cell.length_c   1.000
_cell.angle_alpha   90.00
_cell.angle_beta   90.00
_cell.angle_gamma   90.00
#
_symmetry.space_group_name_H-M   'P 1'
#
loop_
_entity.id
_entity.type
_entity.pdbx_description
1 polymer ?
#
loop_
_entity_poly.entity_id
_entity_poly.type
_entity_poly.pdbx_seq_one_letter_code
_entity_poly.pdbx_strand_id
1 'polypeptide(L)' 'MILVAPLTLFGCANNIHQAPKPVKTEVQHYCEANGGSFISASNECKLEDGNIMDATVYFQDHQPDY' A
#
# COMPACT_ATOMS: atom_id res chain seq x y z
N MET A 1 52.69 23.11 -15.97
CA MET A 1 52.02 23.31 -14.67
C MET A 1 50.63 22.74 -14.81
N ILE A 2 50.30 21.70 -14.05
CA ILE A 2 49.02 20.96 -14.15
C ILE A 2 48.01 21.67 -13.26
N LEU A 3 47.03 22.36 -13.87
CA LEU A 3 45.89 22.92 -13.16
C LEU A 3 44.78 21.87 -13.11
N VAL A 4 44.82 21.05 -12.07
CA VAL A 4 43.72 20.15 -11.67
C VAL A 4 42.59 21.01 -11.12
N ALA A 5 41.54 21.20 -11.91
CA ALA A 5 40.29 21.79 -11.45
C ALA A 5 39.48 20.72 -10.70
N PRO A 6 39.07 20.95 -9.45
CA PRO A 6 38.25 19.99 -8.72
C PRO A 6 36.84 19.96 -9.33
N LEU A 7 36.47 18.79 -9.84
CA LEU A 7 35.09 18.42 -10.16
C LEU A 7 34.27 18.48 -8.85
N THR A 8 33.61 19.60 -8.58
CA THR A 8 32.61 19.67 -7.50
C THR A 8 31.34 19.01 -7.99
N LEU A 9 31.30 17.68 -7.81
CA LEU A 9 30.12 16.85 -7.99
C LEU A 9 29.15 17.18 -6.83
N PHE A 10 28.32 18.21 -6.98
CA PHE A 10 27.15 18.40 -6.10
C PHE A 10 26.10 17.38 -6.49
N GLY A 11 26.28 16.14 -6.03
CA GLY A 11 25.24 15.13 -6.05
C GLY A 11 24.16 15.50 -5.03
N CYS A 12 23.05 16.06 -5.49
CA CYS A 12 21.81 16.06 -4.71
C CYS A 12 21.35 14.61 -4.58
N ALA A 13 21.81 13.92 -3.52
CA ALA A 13 21.26 12.64 -3.12
C ALA A 13 19.84 12.90 -2.61
N ASN A 14 18.87 12.82 -3.53
CA ASN A 14 17.45 12.77 -3.19
C ASN A 14 17.19 11.50 -2.40
N ASN A 15 17.40 11.57 -1.08
CA ASN A 15 17.04 10.52 -0.15
C ASN A 15 15.53 10.66 0.12
N ILE A 16 14.74 10.25 -0.87
CA ILE A 16 13.30 10.10 -0.72
C ILE A 16 13.13 8.91 0.22
N HIS A 17 13.04 9.18 1.52
CA HIS A 17 12.58 8.20 2.50
C HIS A 17 11.16 7.81 2.08
N GLN A 18 11.06 6.75 1.28
CA GLN A 18 9.80 6.07 1.08
C GLN A 18 9.46 5.48 2.44
N ALA A 19 8.52 6.11 3.14
CA ALA A 19 7.94 5.55 4.35
C ALA A 19 7.57 4.09 4.04
N PRO A 20 7.87 3.13 4.95
CA PRO A 20 7.49 1.75 4.74
C PRO A 20 6.01 1.73 4.36
N LYS A 21 5.69 1.21 3.17
CA LYS A 21 4.28 1.03 2.79
C LYS A 21 3.65 0.18 3.90
N PRO A 22 2.53 0.61 4.49
CA PRO A 22 1.89 -0.17 5.52
C PRO A 22 1.67 -1.58 4.97
N VAL A 23 2.14 -2.58 5.72
CA VAL A 23 1.90 -3.99 5.40
C VAL A 23 0.38 -4.15 5.36
N LYS A 24 -0.16 -4.54 4.21
CA LYS A 24 -1.61 -4.72 4.05
C LYS A 24 -2.05 -5.83 5.00
N THR A 25 -3.17 -5.65 5.68
CA THR A 25 -3.77 -6.69 6.51
C THR A 25 -4.30 -7.81 5.63
N GLU A 26 -4.50 -9.02 6.19
CA GLU A 26 -5.11 -10.14 5.45
C GLU A 26 -6.49 -9.76 4.91
N VAL A 27 -7.23 -8.98 5.69
CA VAL A 27 -8.53 -8.41 5.34
C VAL A 27 -8.46 -7.50 4.11
N GLN A 28 -7.47 -6.60 4.09
CA GLN A 28 -7.23 -5.72 2.95
C GLN A 28 -6.81 -6.53 1.71
N HIS A 29 -5.92 -7.50 1.89
CA HIS A 29 -5.50 -8.39 0.82
C HIS A 29 -6.68 -9.14 0.22
N TYR A 30 -7.56 -9.67 1.06
CA TYR A 30 -8.74 -10.40 0.61
C TYR A 30 -9.72 -9.49 -0.14
N CYS A 31 -10.01 -8.31 0.41
CA CYS A 31 -10.87 -7.32 -0.26
C CYS A 31 -10.39 -7.02 -1.68
N GLU A 32 -9.10 -6.70 -1.84
CA GLU A 32 -8.51 -6.38 -3.13
C GLU A 32 -8.40 -7.59 -4.06
N ALA A 33 -8.14 -8.80 -3.51
CA ALA A 33 -8.06 -10.03 -4.30
C ALA A 33 -9.41 -10.45 -4.90
N ASN A 34 -10.52 -10.02 -4.29
CA ASN A 34 -11.89 -10.27 -4.77
C ASN A 34 -12.47 -9.10 -5.59
N GLY A 35 -11.60 -8.21 -6.11
CA GLY A 35 -12.00 -7.08 -6.96
C GLY A 35 -12.47 -5.83 -6.20
N GLY A 36 -12.50 -5.88 -4.87
CA GLY A 36 -12.87 -4.74 -4.04
C GLY A 36 -11.76 -3.69 -3.89
N SER A 37 -12.14 -2.54 -3.33
CA SER A 37 -11.25 -1.46 -2.92
C SER A 37 -11.35 -1.25 -1.42
N PHE A 38 -10.25 -1.46 -0.71
CA PHE A 38 -10.20 -1.28 0.75
C PHE A 38 -10.10 0.20 1.13
N ILE A 39 -11.00 0.64 2.03
CA ILE A 39 -11.07 1.99 2.59
C ILE A 39 -10.47 1.95 3.99
N SER A 40 -9.17 2.24 4.09
CA SER A 40 -8.43 2.13 5.36
C SER A 40 -8.92 3.07 6.47
N ALA A 41 -9.60 4.17 6.12
CA ALA A 41 -10.11 5.14 7.09
C ALA A 41 -11.27 4.58 7.92
N SER A 42 -12.07 3.68 7.34
CA SER A 42 -13.27 3.09 7.95
C SER A 42 -13.20 1.57 8.10
N ASN A 43 -12.11 0.95 7.67
CA ASN A 43 -11.94 -0.52 7.64
C ASN A 43 -13.02 -1.23 6.77
N GLU A 44 -13.45 -0.57 5.70
CA GLU A 44 -14.49 -1.07 4.81
C GLU A 44 -13.88 -1.62 3.51
N CYS A 45 -14.56 -2.58 2.89
CA CYS A 45 -14.30 -3.03 1.54
C CYS A 45 -15.43 -2.55 0.63
N LYS A 46 -15.09 -1.74 -0.38
CA LYS A 46 -16.00 -1.39 -1.47
C LYS A 46 -15.91 -2.44 -2.57
N LEU A 47 -16.95 -3.21 -2.78
CA LEU A 47 -17.01 -4.26 -3.81
C LEU A 47 -17.18 -3.68 -5.22
N GLU A 48 -16.98 -4.52 -6.24
CA GLU A 48 -17.12 -4.14 -7.66
C GLU A 48 -18.55 -3.70 -8.03
N ASP A 49 -19.55 -4.23 -7.34
CA ASP A 49 -20.97 -3.84 -7.51
C ASP A 49 -21.28 -2.45 -6.90
N GLY A 50 -20.31 -1.83 -6.24
CA GLY A 50 -20.43 -0.54 -5.57
C GLY A 50 -20.91 -0.61 -4.13
N ASN A 51 -21.24 -1.80 -3.61
CA ASN A 51 -21.60 -1.99 -2.21
C ASN A 51 -20.40 -1.78 -1.30
N ILE A 52 -20.64 -1.25 -0.11
CA ILE A 52 -19.62 -1.02 0.92
C ILE A 52 -20.01 -1.88 2.12
N MET A 53 -19.06 -2.66 2.62
CA MET A 53 -19.24 -3.51 3.80
C MET A 53 -17.99 -3.52 4.66
N ASP A 54 -18.13 -3.93 5.92
CA ASP A 54 -16.97 -4.13 6.80
C ASP A 54 -16.04 -5.20 6.19
N ALA A 55 -14.76 -4.86 6.03
CA ALA A 55 -13.82 -5.76 5.37
C ALA A 55 -13.60 -7.04 6.19
N THR A 56 -13.67 -6.95 7.52
CA THR A 56 -13.47 -8.07 8.45
C THR A 56 -14.60 -9.06 8.34
N VAL A 57 -15.84 -8.56 8.32
CA VAL A 57 -17.03 -9.38 8.10
C VAL A 57 -16.95 -10.05 6.74
N TYR A 58 -16.61 -9.30 5.69
CA TYR A 58 -16.46 -9.86 4.34
C TYR A 58 -15.42 -10.98 4.29
N PHE A 59 -14.26 -10.77 4.94
CA PHE A 59 -13.21 -11.77 5.05
C PHE A 59 -13.65 -13.01 5.82
N GLN A 60 -14.33 -12.84 6.95
CA GLN A 60 -14.81 -13.92 7.82
C GLN A 60 -15.91 -14.76 7.15
N ASP A 61 -16.89 -14.11 6.53
CA ASP A 61 -17.99 -14.79 5.82
C ASP A 61 -17.50 -15.69 4.67
N HIS A 62 -16.28 -15.45 4.19
CA HIS A 62 -15.67 -16.21 3.10
C HIS A 62 -14.48 -17.08 3.56
N GLN A 63 -14.21 -17.16 4.87
CA GLN A 63 -13.35 -18.23 5.38
C GLN A 63 -14.16 -19.53 5.39
N PRO A 64 -13.66 -20.62 4.79
CA PRO A 64 -14.25 -21.93 5.05
C PRO A 64 -14.08 -22.25 6.54
N ASP A 65 -15.19 -22.46 7.26
CA ASP A 65 -15.19 -22.97 8.63
C ASP A 65 -14.27 -24.20 8.70
N TYR A 66 -13.22 -24.11 9.52
CA TYR A 66 -12.19 -25.14 9.67
C TYR A 66 -12.53 -26.13 10.77
#